data_AF-A0A8T5GB84-F1
#
_entry.id   AF-A0A8T5GB84-F1
#
_cell.length_a   1.000
_cell.length_b   1.000
_cell.length_c   1.000
_cell.angle_alpha   90.00
_cell.angle_beta   90.00
_cell.angle_gamma   90.00
#
_symmetry.space_group_name_H-M   'P 1'
#
loop_
_entity.id
_entity.type
_entity.pdbx_description
1 polymer ?
#
loop_
_entity_poly.entity_id
_entity_poly.type
_entity_poly.pdbx_seq_one_letter_code
_entity_poly.pdbx_strand_id
1 'polypeptide(L)'
;MSLETLMSNLGGLSGTDSEKEKVRSNSKGIREDEYYVAILERGFEYKFPFILNNKMRNIAQGICKNLPDNEAKSRRLFDWTVKNIKYGKQKRGREGYRNSIEVFETREGVCGEMATLYVTMARAVGIRSSYVNVIKDFKGTDVGHACAMIDIPGKFDRFSLVDPAYKSFDIAHKKFRPLSDFEIYETYKRWNP
;
A
#
# COMPACT_ATOMS: atom_id res chain seq x y z
N MET A 1 -42.81 -40.15 6.79
CA MET A 1 -42.36 -38.87 6.19
C MET A 1 -41.99 -39.16 4.75
N SER A 2 -42.81 -38.73 3.80
CA SER A 2 -42.62 -39.00 2.37
C SER A 2 -41.71 -37.95 1.72
N LEU A 3 -41.07 -38.32 0.61
CA LEU A 3 -40.18 -37.49 -0.21
C LEU A 3 -40.84 -36.22 -0.76
N GLU A 4 -42.16 -36.09 -0.68
CA GLU A 4 -42.94 -34.94 -1.16
C GLU A 4 -42.82 -33.72 -0.23
N THR A 5 -42.51 -33.91 1.06
CA THR A 5 -42.35 -32.78 2.01
C THR A 5 -40.99 -32.08 1.86
N LEU A 6 -40.00 -32.70 1.20
CA LEU A 6 -38.67 -32.11 1.00
C LEU A 6 -38.56 -31.22 -0.26
N MET A 7 -39.52 -31.33 -1.19
CA MET A 7 -39.46 -30.69 -2.51
C MET A 7 -40.29 -29.40 -2.64
N SER A 8 -41.05 -29.00 -1.61
CA SER A 8 -41.87 -27.78 -1.62
C SER A 8 -41.13 -26.49 -1.25
N ASN A 9 -39.88 -26.57 -0.77
CA ASN A 9 -39.10 -25.39 -0.34
C ASN A 9 -38.10 -24.86 -1.39
N LEU A 10 -38.18 -25.30 -2.66
CA LEU A 10 -37.20 -24.93 -3.69
C LEU A 10 -37.78 -24.23 -4.94
N GLY A 11 -39.00 -23.68 -4.89
CA GLY A 11 -39.56 -22.99 -6.05
C GLY A 11 -40.48 -21.83 -5.70
N GLY A 12 -39.96 -20.60 -5.73
CA GLY A 12 -40.79 -19.40 -5.73
C GLY A 12 -39.99 -18.09 -5.66
N LEU A 13 -40.19 -17.23 -6.67
CA LEU A 13 -39.71 -15.84 -6.88
C LEU A 13 -38.38 -15.74 -7.64
N SER A 14 -38.37 -15.78 -8.99
CA SER A 14 -38.78 -14.74 -9.97
C SER A 14 -37.95 -13.46 -9.91
N GLY A 15 -37.33 -13.13 -11.04
CA GLY A 15 -36.17 -12.24 -11.17
C GLY A 15 -36.32 -10.79 -10.72
N THR A 16 -35.17 -10.15 -10.49
CA THR A 16 -34.88 -8.73 -10.75
C THR A 16 -33.38 -8.49 -10.52
N ASP A 17 -32.73 -7.87 -11.51
CA ASP A 17 -31.52 -7.03 -11.43
C ASP A 17 -30.20 -7.55 -10.80
N SER A 18 -30.11 -8.79 -10.32
CA SER A 18 -28.92 -9.27 -9.58
C SER A 18 -27.75 -9.80 -10.43
N GLU A 19 -27.90 -9.98 -11.74
CA GLU A 19 -26.82 -10.48 -12.61
C GLU A 19 -25.97 -9.37 -13.26
N LYS A 20 -26.33 -8.09 -13.09
CA LYS A 20 -25.48 -6.94 -13.49
C LYS A 20 -24.56 -6.45 -12.38
N GLU A 21 -24.56 -7.09 -11.22
CA GLU A 21 -23.79 -6.65 -10.04
C GLU A 21 -22.45 -7.37 -9.83
N LYS A 22 -21.96 -8.10 -10.84
CA LYS A 22 -20.73 -8.93 -10.73
C LYS A 22 -19.45 -8.30 -11.30
N VAL A 23 -19.41 -6.98 -11.44
CA VAL A 23 -18.18 -6.20 -11.67
C VAL A 23 -18.16 -4.95 -10.78
N ARG A 24 -18.44 -5.09 -9.48
CA ARG A 24 -18.11 -4.04 -8.50
C ARG A 24 -16.68 -4.27 -8.02
N SER A 25 -15.80 -3.44 -8.57
CA SER A 25 -14.48 -3.05 -8.07
C SER A 25 -14.08 -3.72 -6.75
N ASN A 26 -13.07 -4.59 -6.79
CA ASN A 26 -12.45 -5.20 -5.61
C ASN A 26 -11.55 -4.19 -4.85
N SER A 27 -11.97 -2.92 -4.78
CA SER A 27 -11.31 -1.84 -4.05
C SER A 27 -11.77 -1.82 -2.59
N LYS A 28 -11.56 -2.91 -1.86
CA LYS A 28 -11.60 -2.83 -0.39
C LYS A 28 -10.44 -1.91 0.00
N GLY A 29 -10.76 -0.74 0.54
CA GLY A 29 -9.80 0.28 0.97
C GLY A 29 -8.90 -0.24 2.11
N ILE A 30 -8.25 0.67 2.83
CA ILE A 30 -7.47 0.27 4.01
C ILE A 30 -8.46 -0.33 5.01
N ARG A 31 -8.24 -1.57 5.46
CA ARG A 31 -9.14 -2.27 6.40
C ARG A 31 -9.38 -1.36 7.62
N GLU A 32 -10.62 -0.93 7.79
CA GLU A 32 -11.00 0.11 8.76
C GLU A 32 -10.99 -0.40 10.21
N ASP A 33 -11.08 -1.72 10.40
CA ASP A 33 -11.37 -2.41 11.67
C ASP A 33 -10.13 -2.89 12.46
N GLU A 34 -8.93 -2.88 11.88
CA GLU A 34 -7.74 -3.49 12.51
C GLU A 34 -6.43 -2.78 12.14
N TYR A 35 -6.24 -1.51 12.55
CA TYR A 35 -4.94 -0.85 12.37
C TYR A 35 -4.20 -0.72 13.70
N TYR A 36 -3.19 -1.57 13.90
CA TYR A 36 -2.28 -1.55 15.05
C TYR A 36 -0.88 -1.15 14.58
N VAL A 37 -0.23 -0.22 15.30
CA VAL A 37 1.20 0.09 15.10
C VAL A 37 2.00 -0.68 16.14
N ALA A 38 2.77 -1.67 15.70
CA ALA A 38 3.71 -2.39 16.56
C ALA A 38 5.11 -1.76 16.49
N ILE A 39 5.72 -1.53 17.65
CA ILE A 39 7.13 -1.10 17.78
C ILE A 39 7.94 -2.35 18.14
N LEU A 40 8.92 -2.70 17.31
CA LEU A 40 9.72 -3.93 17.46
C LEU A 40 11.19 -3.57 17.70
N GLU A 41 11.77 -4.08 18.79
CA GLU A 41 13.18 -3.86 19.13
C GLU A 41 14.15 -4.50 18.10
N ARG A 42 13.75 -5.65 17.51
CA ARG A 42 14.59 -6.44 16.57
C ARG A 42 14.05 -6.45 15.13
N GLY A 43 13.43 -5.35 14.67
CA GLY A 43 12.80 -5.28 13.34
C GLY A 43 13.73 -5.64 12.17
N PHE A 44 15.02 -5.33 12.27
CA PHE A 44 16.02 -5.69 11.27
C PHE A 44 16.25 -7.21 11.15
N GLU A 45 16.30 -7.90 12.28
CA GLU A 45 16.56 -9.34 12.32
C GLU A 45 15.39 -10.14 11.75
N TYR A 46 14.17 -9.68 12.02
CA TYR A 46 12.97 -10.26 11.44
C TYR A 46 12.77 -9.90 9.97
N LYS A 47 13.71 -9.20 9.32
CA LYS A 47 13.58 -8.78 7.91
C LYS A 47 12.26 -8.03 7.67
N PHE A 48 11.88 -7.09 8.54
CA PHE A 48 10.67 -6.29 8.29
C PHE A 48 10.89 -5.27 7.15
N PRO A 49 9.91 -5.08 6.24
CA PRO A 49 10.00 -4.05 5.22
C PRO A 49 9.87 -2.64 5.80
N PHE A 50 9.02 -2.45 6.81
CA PHE A 50 8.71 -1.15 7.41
C PHE A 50 9.52 -0.92 8.69
N ILE A 51 10.70 -0.33 8.56
CA ILE A 51 11.57 0.04 9.68
C ILE A 51 11.69 1.57 9.77
N LEU A 52 11.40 2.12 10.95
CA LEU A 52 11.45 3.55 11.23
C LEU A 52 12.52 3.84 12.29
N ASN A 53 13.52 4.66 11.96
CA ASN A 53 14.43 5.23 12.96
C ASN A 53 14.05 6.67 13.34
N ASN A 54 14.73 7.22 14.35
CA ASN A 54 14.51 8.59 14.83
C ASN A 54 14.76 9.65 13.75
N LYS A 55 15.75 9.46 12.87
CA LYS A 55 16.06 10.42 11.81
C LYS A 55 14.91 10.51 10.78
N MET A 56 14.37 9.37 10.37
CA MET A 56 13.21 9.28 9.49
C MET A 56 11.97 9.91 10.13
N ARG A 57 11.70 9.57 11.40
CA ARG A 57 10.59 10.13 12.17
C ARG A 57 10.68 11.65 12.26
N ASN A 58 11.83 12.17 12.67
CA ASN A 58 12.06 13.61 12.83
C ASN A 58 11.91 14.36 11.52
N ILE A 59 12.39 13.79 10.40
CA ILE A 59 12.17 14.37 9.07
C ILE A 59 10.69 14.38 8.72
N ALA A 60 10.00 13.24 8.84
CA ALA A 60 8.58 13.13 8.48
C ALA A 60 7.73 14.11 9.31
N GLN A 61 7.92 14.15 10.62
CA GLN A 61 7.24 15.08 11.52
C GLN A 61 7.62 16.54 11.23
N GLY A 62 8.90 16.82 10.95
CA GLY A 62 9.41 18.16 10.68
C GLY A 62 8.84 18.76 9.40
N ILE A 63 8.84 18.01 8.29
CA ILE A 63 8.30 18.52 7.02
C ILE A 63 6.77 18.66 7.05
N CYS A 64 6.10 17.86 7.88
CA CYS A 64 4.65 17.90 8.09
C CYS A 64 4.20 18.88 9.17
N LYS A 65 5.14 19.58 9.83
CA LYS A 65 4.83 20.51 10.92
C LYS A 65 3.90 21.62 10.41
N ASN A 66 2.86 21.91 11.19
CA ASN A 66 1.86 22.95 10.92
C ASN A 66 1.04 22.75 9.63
N LEU A 67 1.04 21.55 9.02
CA LEU A 67 0.15 21.26 7.91
C LEU A 67 -1.27 20.93 8.41
N PRO A 68 -2.30 21.44 7.72
CA PRO A 68 -3.67 21.48 8.26
C PRO A 68 -4.34 20.10 8.36
N ASP A 69 -4.01 19.18 7.45
CA ASP A 69 -4.70 17.91 7.32
C ASP A 69 -3.78 16.81 6.78
N ASN A 70 -4.32 15.59 6.71
CA ASN A 70 -3.58 14.42 6.22
C ASN A 70 -3.30 14.50 4.71
N GLU A 71 -4.14 15.17 3.92
CA GLU A 71 -3.88 15.36 2.49
C GLU A 71 -2.61 16.20 2.29
N ALA A 72 -2.52 17.36 2.92
CA ALA A 72 -1.35 18.24 2.87
C ALA A 72 -0.08 17.52 3.35
N LYS A 73 -0.17 16.76 4.44
CA LYS A 73 0.95 15.94 4.96
C LYS A 73 1.38 14.89 3.95
N SER A 74 0.44 14.16 3.34
CA SER A 74 0.74 13.11 2.36
C SER A 74 1.43 13.67 1.12
N ARG A 75 0.95 14.80 0.57
CA ARG A 75 1.59 15.48 -0.56
C ARG A 75 3.00 15.95 -0.21
N ARG A 76 3.19 16.53 0.98
CA ARG A 76 4.50 16.95 1.45
C ARG A 76 5.49 15.80 1.59
N LEU A 77 5.05 14.66 2.12
CA LEU A 77 5.87 13.45 2.19
C LEU A 77 6.22 12.94 0.79
N PHE A 78 5.26 12.94 -0.13
CA PHE A 78 5.46 12.52 -1.51
C PHE A 78 6.50 13.39 -2.22
N ASP A 79 6.37 14.71 -2.13
CA ASP A 79 7.32 15.66 -2.69
C ASP A 79 8.73 15.43 -2.13
N TRP A 80 8.83 15.19 -0.82
CA TRP A 80 10.09 14.86 -0.18
C TRP A 80 10.66 13.53 -0.71
N THR A 81 9.85 12.48 -0.83
CA THR A 81 10.30 11.19 -1.36
C THR A 81 10.80 11.32 -2.80
N VAL A 82 10.03 11.95 -3.69
CA VAL A 82 10.40 12.15 -5.10
C VAL A 82 11.67 13.00 -5.23
N LYS A 83 11.84 14.02 -4.39
CA LYS A 83 13.02 14.88 -4.40
C LYS A 83 14.28 14.18 -3.88
N ASN A 84 14.15 13.34 -2.86
CA ASN A 84 15.30 12.82 -2.11
C ASN A 84 15.66 11.37 -2.45
N ILE A 85 14.79 10.63 -3.13
CA ILE A 85 14.99 9.21 -3.42
C ILE A 85 14.99 9.02 -4.93
N LYS A 86 16.13 8.60 -5.47
CA LYS A 86 16.29 8.32 -6.89
C LYS A 86 15.71 6.94 -7.20
N TYR A 87 15.05 6.82 -8.34
CA TYR A 87 14.73 5.51 -8.88
C TYR A 87 16.02 4.86 -9.37
N GLY A 88 16.34 3.66 -8.87
CA GLY A 88 17.58 2.99 -9.23
C GLY A 88 17.56 1.50 -8.92
N LYS A 89 18.65 0.82 -9.24
CA LYS A 89 18.75 -0.66 -9.23
C LYS A 89 19.73 -1.18 -8.19
N GLN A 90 20.17 -0.34 -7.26
CA GLN A 90 20.99 -0.80 -6.14
C GLN A 90 20.30 -1.95 -5.42
N LYS A 91 21.06 -3.01 -5.16
CA LYS A 91 20.57 -4.24 -4.52
C LYS A 91 21.14 -4.38 -3.13
N ARG A 92 20.42 -5.12 -2.28
CA ARG A 92 21.00 -5.67 -1.05
C ARG A 92 21.88 -6.87 -1.44
N GLY A 93 23.20 -6.71 -1.48
CA GLY A 93 24.10 -7.79 -1.92
C GLY A 93 23.82 -8.26 -3.37
N ARG A 94 23.83 -9.59 -3.60
CA ARG A 94 23.56 -10.18 -4.94
C ARG A 94 22.07 -10.26 -5.27
N GLU A 95 21.23 -10.45 -4.25
CA GLU A 95 19.78 -10.63 -4.31
C GLU A 95 19.15 -10.01 -3.06
N GLY A 96 17.97 -9.39 -3.18
CA GLY A 96 17.25 -8.84 -2.03
C GLY A 96 16.61 -7.48 -2.27
N TYR A 97 15.39 -7.33 -1.79
CA TYR A 97 14.73 -6.03 -1.65
C TYR A 97 15.18 -5.36 -0.36
N ARG A 98 15.46 -4.05 -0.41
CA ARG A 98 15.82 -3.26 0.76
C ARG A 98 14.58 -2.77 1.53
N ASN A 99 14.72 -2.61 2.84
CA ASN A 99 13.69 -2.07 3.70
C ASN A 99 13.69 -0.52 3.67
N SER A 100 12.71 0.10 4.31
CA SER A 100 12.55 1.56 4.31
C SER A 100 13.77 2.33 4.84
N ILE A 101 14.49 1.82 5.85
CA ILE A 101 15.66 2.51 6.41
C ILE A 101 16.88 2.43 5.47
N GLU A 102 17.12 1.27 4.86
CA GLU A 102 18.17 1.09 3.86
C GLU A 102 17.94 2.03 2.65
N VAL A 103 16.71 2.16 2.17
CA VAL A 103 16.34 3.08 1.06
C VAL A 103 16.51 4.54 1.49
N PHE A 104 16.10 4.87 2.72
CA PHE A 104 16.26 6.20 3.28
C PHE A 104 17.74 6.62 3.38
N GLU A 105 18.62 5.71 3.79
CA GLU A 105 20.05 5.95 3.96
C GLU A 105 20.77 6.05 2.62
N THR A 106 20.47 5.15 1.69
CA THR A 106 21.11 5.09 0.36
C THR A 106 20.57 6.12 -0.63
N ARG A 107 19.39 6.70 -0.38
CA ARG A 107 18.73 7.68 -1.27
C ARG A 107 18.40 7.14 -2.67
N GLU A 108 18.24 5.83 -2.78
CA GLU A 108 17.93 5.14 -4.02
C GLU A 108 17.02 3.94 -3.76
N GLY A 109 16.01 3.70 -4.61
CA GLY A 109 15.12 2.55 -4.51
C GLY A 109 14.46 2.16 -5.83
N VAL A 110 14.06 0.89 -5.97
CA VAL A 110 13.06 0.46 -6.98
C VAL A 110 11.63 0.74 -6.48
N CYS A 111 10.61 0.47 -7.30
CA CYS A 111 9.21 0.81 -6.99
C CYS A 111 8.73 0.29 -5.63
N GLY A 112 8.93 -1.00 -5.32
CA GLY A 112 8.54 -1.58 -4.05
C GLY A 112 9.31 -1.02 -2.84
N GLU A 113 10.59 -0.71 -3.02
CA GLU A 113 11.44 -0.12 -1.98
C GLU A 113 11.00 1.31 -1.67
N MET A 114 10.70 2.12 -2.69
CA MET A 114 10.18 3.48 -2.54
C MET A 114 8.78 3.49 -1.93
N ALA A 115 7.91 2.56 -2.33
CA ALA A 115 6.58 2.39 -1.73
C ALA A 115 6.69 2.07 -0.23
N THR A 116 7.62 1.18 0.14
CA THR A 116 7.88 0.79 1.52
C THR A 116 8.32 1.99 2.36
N LEU A 117 9.29 2.77 1.86
CA LEU A 117 9.73 4.01 2.51
C LEU A 117 8.58 5.02 2.70
N TYR A 118 7.79 5.26 1.65
CA TYR A 118 6.67 6.21 1.73
C TYR A 118 5.63 5.77 2.76
N VAL A 119 5.23 4.49 2.75
CA VAL A 119 4.31 3.90 3.75
C VAL A 119 4.86 4.08 5.16
N THR A 120 6.14 3.79 5.40
CA THR A 120 6.75 3.98 6.71
C THR A 120 6.72 5.43 7.20
N MET A 121 7.02 6.40 6.31
CA MET A 121 7.00 7.82 6.67
C MET A 121 5.58 8.37 6.85
N ALA A 122 4.62 7.92 6.05
CA ALA A 122 3.20 8.29 6.19
C ALA A 122 2.64 7.83 7.55
N ARG A 123 2.93 6.58 7.93
CA ARG A 123 2.54 6.03 9.24
C ARG A 123 3.16 6.79 10.41
N ALA A 124 4.39 7.27 10.26
CA ALA A 124 5.09 8.05 11.29
C ALA A 124 4.40 9.39 11.62
N VAL A 125 3.53 9.90 10.74
CA VAL A 125 2.75 11.14 10.96
C VAL A 125 1.25 10.87 11.13
N GLY A 126 0.86 9.61 11.37
CA GLY A 126 -0.52 9.22 11.67
C GLY A 126 -1.40 8.98 10.45
N ILE A 127 -0.84 8.84 9.25
CA ILE A 127 -1.61 8.53 8.03
C ILE A 127 -1.71 7.02 7.90
N ARG A 128 -2.93 6.49 7.82
CA ARG A 128 -3.15 5.06 7.51
C ARG A 128 -2.70 4.81 6.07
N SER A 129 -1.84 3.82 5.88
CA SER A 129 -1.29 3.51 4.55
C SER A 129 -0.97 2.03 4.39
N SER A 130 -0.98 1.53 3.15
CA SER A 130 -0.67 0.14 2.79
C SER A 130 0.26 0.08 1.59
N TYR A 131 1.07 -0.97 1.52
CA TYR A 131 1.80 -1.33 0.31
C TYR A 131 0.82 -1.86 -0.73
N VAL A 132 1.03 -1.55 -2.02
CA VAL A 132 0.15 -1.97 -3.11
C VAL A 132 0.95 -2.71 -4.16
N ASN A 133 0.52 -3.93 -4.50
CA ASN A 133 0.97 -4.63 -5.70
C ASN A 133 0.16 -4.13 -6.90
N VAL A 134 0.81 -3.53 -7.89
CA VAL A 134 0.19 -3.02 -9.11
C VAL A 134 0.36 -4.05 -10.22
N ILE A 135 -0.76 -4.56 -10.72
CA ILE A 135 -0.82 -5.58 -11.79
C ILE A 135 -0.95 -4.91 -13.15
N LYS A 136 -1.74 -3.84 -13.23
CA LYS A 136 -1.97 -3.07 -14.46
C LYS A 136 -1.87 -1.58 -14.15
N ASP A 137 -0.97 -0.91 -14.87
CA ASP A 137 -0.68 0.50 -14.65
C ASP A 137 -1.84 1.42 -15.06
N PHE A 138 -1.64 2.74 -14.97
CA PHE A 138 -2.65 3.74 -15.33
C PHE A 138 -2.92 3.81 -16.85
N LYS A 139 -2.01 3.30 -17.68
CA LYS A 139 -2.16 3.21 -19.13
C LYS A 139 -2.93 1.94 -19.53
N GLY A 140 -2.92 0.91 -18.70
CA GLY A 140 -3.54 -0.39 -18.98
C GLY A 140 -2.54 -1.48 -19.35
N THR A 141 -1.26 -1.24 -19.14
CA THR A 141 -0.16 -2.18 -19.38
C THR A 141 0.01 -3.10 -18.19
N ASP A 142 0.18 -4.40 -18.42
CA ASP A 142 0.54 -5.33 -17.35
C ASP A 142 1.97 -5.07 -16.88
N VAL A 143 2.15 -4.95 -15.57
CA VAL A 143 3.41 -4.55 -14.93
C VAL A 143 3.66 -5.37 -13.66
N GLY A 144 4.93 -5.61 -13.35
CA GLY A 144 5.37 -5.98 -12.00
C GLY A 144 5.78 -4.71 -11.25
N HIS A 145 4.81 -3.99 -10.68
CA HIS A 145 5.05 -2.67 -10.08
C HIS A 145 4.44 -2.57 -8.68
N ALA A 146 4.86 -1.56 -7.93
CA ALA A 146 4.35 -1.31 -6.60
C ALA A 146 4.25 0.18 -6.30
N CYS A 147 3.22 0.53 -5.52
CA CYS A 147 3.00 1.88 -5.02
C CYS A 147 2.50 1.82 -3.57
N ALA A 148 2.11 2.97 -3.03
CA ALA A 148 1.43 3.07 -1.74
C ALA A 148 -0.04 3.41 -1.92
N MET A 149 -0.87 3.01 -0.95
CA MET A 149 -2.24 3.47 -0.76
C MET A 149 -2.31 4.24 0.55
N ILE A 150 -3.03 5.36 0.57
CA ILE A 150 -3.29 6.18 1.76
C ILE A 150 -4.79 6.39 1.92
N ASP A 151 -5.24 6.37 3.17
CA ASP A 151 -6.63 6.59 3.56
C ASP A 151 -7.00 8.08 3.53
N ILE A 152 -6.91 8.66 2.34
CA ILE A 152 -7.23 10.04 2.03
C ILE A 152 -8.04 10.03 0.74
N PRO A 153 -9.22 10.66 0.69
CA PRO A 153 -10.04 10.72 -0.51
C PRO A 153 -9.27 11.16 -1.76
N GLY A 154 -9.57 10.50 -2.89
CA GLY A 154 -8.88 10.69 -4.16
C GLY A 154 -9.65 10.07 -5.32
N LYS A 155 -8.96 9.64 -6.38
CA LYS A 155 -9.58 9.03 -7.57
C LYS A 155 -10.40 7.76 -7.30
N PHE A 156 -10.22 7.14 -6.14
CA PHE A 156 -10.96 5.96 -5.69
C PHE A 156 -11.93 6.27 -4.55
N ASP A 157 -12.37 7.53 -4.45
CA ASP A 157 -13.30 8.06 -3.45
C ASP A 157 -12.75 8.04 -2.02
N ARG A 158 -12.49 6.86 -1.44
CA ARG A 158 -12.07 6.71 -0.04
C ARG A 158 -10.56 6.67 0.18
N PHE A 159 -9.78 6.53 -0.89
CA PHE A 159 -8.33 6.43 -0.80
C PHE A 159 -7.65 6.99 -2.05
N SER A 160 -6.36 7.29 -1.90
CA SER A 160 -5.47 7.72 -2.98
C SER A 160 -4.33 6.73 -3.14
N LEU A 161 -3.91 6.50 -4.38
CA LEU A 161 -2.66 5.79 -4.66
C LEU A 161 -1.52 6.80 -4.83
N VAL A 162 -0.41 6.55 -4.16
CA VAL A 162 0.79 7.39 -4.22
C VAL A 162 1.92 6.57 -4.79
N ASP A 163 2.46 7.01 -5.93
CA ASP A 163 3.51 6.31 -6.66
C ASP A 163 4.74 7.19 -6.81
N PRO A 164 5.69 7.12 -5.85
CA PRO A 164 6.94 7.85 -5.93
C PRO A 164 7.82 7.43 -7.12
N ALA A 165 7.70 6.19 -7.59
CA ALA A 165 8.50 5.68 -8.70
C ALA A 165 8.05 6.25 -10.05
N TYR A 166 6.74 6.43 -10.23
CA TYR A 166 6.18 7.15 -11.39
C TYR A 166 6.09 8.66 -11.16
N LYS A 167 6.49 9.15 -9.99
CA LYS A 167 6.39 10.56 -9.58
C LYS A 167 4.96 11.08 -9.75
N SER A 168 3.97 10.28 -9.34
CA SER A 168 2.56 10.61 -9.44
C SER A 168 1.83 10.42 -8.11
N PHE A 169 1.13 11.47 -7.69
CA PHE A 169 0.25 11.45 -6.53
C PHE A 169 -1.20 11.30 -7.01
N ASP A 170 -1.99 10.51 -6.29
CA ASP A 170 -3.38 10.16 -6.64
C ASP A 170 -3.48 9.53 -8.04
N ILE A 171 -2.62 8.54 -8.30
CA ILE A 171 -2.53 7.85 -9.59
C ILE A 171 -3.67 6.83 -9.78
N ALA A 172 -4.25 6.76 -10.97
CA ALA A 172 -5.35 5.84 -11.29
C ALA A 172 -4.86 4.54 -11.96
N HIS A 173 -4.13 3.69 -11.23
CA HIS A 173 -3.80 2.35 -11.73
C HIS A 173 -5.07 1.53 -12.00
N LYS A 174 -5.11 0.78 -13.11
CA LYS A 174 -6.33 0.08 -13.54
C LYS A 174 -6.57 -1.25 -12.81
N LYS A 175 -5.50 -1.91 -12.34
CA LYS A 175 -5.61 -3.16 -11.55
C LYS A 175 -4.49 -3.23 -10.53
N PHE A 176 -4.86 -3.29 -9.26
CA PHE A 176 -3.91 -3.32 -8.16
C PHE A 176 -4.53 -4.04 -6.95
N ARG A 177 -3.69 -4.40 -5.99
CA ARG A 177 -4.11 -5.06 -4.76
C ARG A 177 -3.32 -4.48 -3.57
N PRO A 178 -3.98 -3.79 -2.63
CA PRO A 178 -3.34 -3.45 -1.36
C PRO A 178 -3.01 -4.74 -0.60
N LEU A 179 -1.84 -4.78 0.03
CA LEU A 179 -1.38 -5.88 0.86
C LEU A 179 -1.50 -5.49 2.33
N SER A 180 -1.91 -6.43 3.17
CA SER A 180 -1.73 -6.31 4.62
C SER A 180 -0.24 -6.36 4.98
N ASP A 181 0.10 -5.84 6.18
CA ASP A 181 1.47 -5.86 6.69
C ASP A 181 2.04 -7.28 6.80
N PHE A 182 1.19 -8.25 7.14
CA PHE A 182 1.56 -9.65 7.19
C PHE A 182 1.89 -10.22 5.80
N GLU A 183 1.05 -9.93 4.79
CA GLU A 183 1.29 -10.40 3.42
C GLU A 183 2.56 -9.82 2.81
N ILE A 184 2.83 -8.53 3.01
CA ILE A 184 4.07 -7.91 2.52
C ILE A 184 5.28 -8.36 3.34
N TYR A 185 5.15 -8.61 4.63
CA TYR A 185 6.21 -9.20 5.46
C TYR A 185 6.61 -10.59 4.94
N GLU A 186 5.66 -11.50 4.74
CA GLU A 186 5.94 -12.84 4.22
C GLU A 186 6.49 -12.78 2.78
N THR A 187 6.03 -11.83 1.98
CA THR A 187 6.58 -11.58 0.64
C THR A 187 8.01 -11.05 0.70
N TYR A 188 8.29 -10.10 1.57
CA TYR A 188 9.61 -9.51 1.74
C TYR A 188 10.64 -10.53 2.25
N LYS A 189 10.24 -11.44 3.15
CA LYS A 189 11.06 -12.58 3.56
C LYS A 189 11.44 -13.49 2.40
N ARG A 190 10.51 -13.77 1.48
CA ARG A 190 10.80 -14.56 0.27
C ARG A 190 11.74 -13.83 -0.70
N TRP A 191 11.64 -12.50 -0.79
CA TRP A 191 12.56 -11.70 -1.61
C TRP A 191 13.95 -11.58 -1.01
N ASN A 192 14.10 -11.86 0.27
CA ASN A 192 15.34 -11.77 1.02
C ASN A 192 15.62 -13.13 1.70
N PRO A 193 16.00 -14.18 0.95
CA PRO A 193 16.35 -15.48 1.52
C PRO A 193 17.43 -15.38 2.62
#